data_AF-A0A2J7ZRY7-F1
#
_entry.id   AF-A0A2J7ZRY7-F1
#
_cell.length_a   1.000
_cell.length_b   1.000
_cell.length_c   1.000
_cell.angle_alpha   90.00
_cell.angle_beta   90.00
_cell.angle_gamma   90.00
#
_symmetry.space_group_name_H-M   'P 1'
#
loop_
_entity.id
_entity.type
_entity.pdbx_description
1 polymer ?
#
loop_
_entity_poly.entity_id
_entity_poly.type
_entity_poly.pdbx_seq_one_letter_code
_entity_poly.pdbx_strand_id
1 'polypeptide(L)'
;MGPPLRFAFCAALLACVCAQPVSHPVWPPFLEVPGLACSDGRALAAALADSSVTTALLPVDFVLRDSDFSGLALPLDIRRNFTIMGSASRPVTLDLGFVGHKVRLGGGVLLTISRVALINYRSGSAAQAPGLDLLTPGEADEPVALLRLQDCVMSYRLCFPVDLTRQYFEKFTRPPEIPGHQDVRRPASLPTAASCNNRTGAPFVDRCFPLTGLYVDAAIHGADVQPDGRTTDNRYL
;
A
#
# COMPACT_ATOMS: atom_id res chain seq x y z
N MET A 1 19.50 37.36 -18.66
CA MET A 1 19.07 36.07 -19.24
C MET A 1 19.53 34.97 -18.30
N GLY A 2 18.66 34.54 -17.39
CA GLY A 2 18.96 33.42 -16.49
C GLY A 2 18.79 32.09 -17.22
N PRO A 3 19.53 31.04 -16.85
CA PRO A 3 19.39 29.74 -17.48
C PRO A 3 18.00 29.14 -17.15
N PRO A 4 17.41 28.35 -18.06
CA PRO A 4 16.11 27.75 -17.83
C PRO A 4 16.20 26.72 -16.69
N LEU A 5 15.26 26.81 -15.74
CA LEU A 5 14.97 25.74 -14.79
C LEU A 5 14.64 24.48 -15.58
N ARG A 6 15.58 23.53 -15.58
CA ARG A 6 15.31 22.16 -16.04
C ARG A 6 14.38 21.52 -15.02
N PHE A 7 13.12 21.37 -15.36
CA PHE A 7 12.21 20.45 -14.67
C PHE A 7 12.81 19.04 -14.77
N ALA A 8 13.46 18.59 -13.70
CA ALA A 8 13.83 17.19 -13.55
C ALA A 8 12.54 16.40 -13.40
N PHE A 9 12.16 15.66 -14.44
CA PHE A 9 11.11 14.65 -14.37
C PHE A 9 11.57 13.58 -13.37
N CYS A 10 11.07 13.70 -12.15
CA CYS A 10 11.36 12.83 -11.03
C CYS A 10 10.28 11.73 -10.98
N ALA A 11 10.61 10.56 -11.50
CA ALA A 11 9.79 9.36 -11.37
C ALA A 11 10.70 8.16 -11.14
N ALA A 12 11.26 8.03 -9.93
CA ALA A 12 11.69 6.71 -9.47
C ALA A 12 10.48 6.04 -8.83
N LEU A 13 9.82 5.15 -9.58
CA LEU A 13 8.86 4.23 -9.00
C LEU A 13 9.64 3.05 -8.41
N LEU A 14 9.63 2.91 -7.08
CA LEU A 14 10.06 1.68 -6.43
C LEU A 14 8.85 0.75 -6.37
N ALA A 15 8.92 -0.42 -6.99
CA ALA A 15 7.97 -1.48 -6.72
C ALA A 15 8.56 -2.37 -5.62
N CYS A 16 7.91 -2.43 -4.45
CA CYS A 16 8.30 -3.39 -3.43
C CYS A 16 7.31 -4.55 -3.35
N VAL A 17 7.84 -5.76 -3.38
CA VAL A 17 7.07 -7.00 -3.36
C VAL A 17 7.13 -7.58 -1.96
N CYS A 18 6.03 -8.12 -1.44
CA CYS A 18 6.05 -8.98 -0.26
C CYS A 18 5.78 -10.42 -0.71
N ALA A 19 6.77 -11.15 -1.26
CA ALA A 19 6.58 -12.51 -1.78
C ALA A 19 7.53 -13.52 -1.14
N GLN A 20 7.07 -14.77 -1.01
CA GLN A 20 7.89 -15.90 -0.61
C GLN A 20 8.89 -16.28 -1.72
N PRO A 21 10.10 -16.78 -1.38
CA PRO A 21 11.08 -17.20 -2.37
C PRO A 21 10.64 -18.50 -3.05
N VAL A 22 10.21 -18.42 -4.32
CA VAL A 22 9.96 -19.60 -5.15
C VAL A 22 10.59 -19.41 -6.52
N SER A 23 11.19 -20.48 -7.05
CA SER A 23 12.07 -20.52 -8.23
C SER A 23 11.41 -20.16 -9.56
N HIS A 24 10.09 -19.94 -9.61
CA HIS A 24 9.41 -19.24 -10.69
C HIS A 24 8.18 -18.55 -10.10
N PRO A 25 7.96 -17.24 -10.31
CA PRO A 25 6.99 -16.53 -9.51
C PRO A 25 5.62 -16.62 -10.20
N VAL A 26 5.03 -17.80 -10.16
CA VAL A 26 3.60 -17.95 -10.45
C VAL A 26 2.90 -17.56 -9.16
N TRP A 27 2.07 -16.52 -9.20
CA TRP A 27 1.19 -16.21 -8.07
C TRP A 27 0.42 -17.48 -7.70
N PRO A 28 0.32 -17.82 -6.41
CA PRO A 28 -0.42 -19.01 -6.02
C PRO A 28 -1.82 -18.95 -6.63
N PRO A 29 -2.34 -20.08 -7.14
CA PRO A 29 -3.67 -20.12 -7.73
C PRO A 29 -4.67 -19.53 -6.73
N PHE A 30 -5.65 -18.78 -7.26
CA PHE A 30 -6.70 -18.21 -6.43
C PHE A 30 -7.47 -19.34 -5.75
N LEU A 31 -7.34 -19.44 -4.43
CA LEU A 31 -8.24 -20.21 -3.60
C LEU A 31 -9.57 -19.47 -3.58
N GLU A 32 -10.69 -20.18 -3.66
CA GLU A 32 -12.01 -19.58 -3.49
C GLU A 32 -12.12 -19.02 -2.07
N VAL A 33 -11.88 -17.71 -1.93
CA VAL A 33 -12.06 -16.99 -0.67
C VAL A 33 -13.47 -16.39 -0.68
N PRO A 34 -14.31 -16.65 0.34
CA PRO A 34 -15.61 -16.00 0.44
C PRO A 34 -15.43 -14.49 0.66
N GLY A 35 -16.17 -13.68 -0.09
CA GLY A 35 -16.11 -12.23 0.03
C GLY A 35 -17.05 -11.52 -0.93
N LEU A 36 -17.22 -10.21 -0.73
CA LEU A 36 -18.02 -9.36 -1.58
C LEU A 36 -17.20 -8.86 -2.76
N ALA A 37 -17.63 -9.16 -3.98
CA ALA A 37 -16.98 -8.64 -5.19
C ALA A 37 -17.17 -7.12 -5.31
N CYS A 38 -16.06 -6.39 -5.42
CA CYS A 38 -16.00 -4.93 -5.52
C CYS A 38 -15.28 -4.56 -6.83
N SER A 39 -16.05 -4.21 -7.86
CA SER A 39 -15.50 -3.89 -9.19
C SER A 39 -15.19 -2.40 -9.39
N ASP A 40 -15.48 -1.56 -8.41
CA ASP A 40 -15.19 -0.12 -8.41
C ASP A 40 -15.00 0.42 -6.99
N GLY A 41 -14.61 1.70 -6.89
CA GLY A 41 -14.34 2.35 -5.62
C GLY A 41 -15.58 2.52 -4.74
N ARG A 42 -16.77 2.70 -5.33
CA ARG A 42 -18.03 2.85 -4.57
C ARG A 42 -18.43 1.53 -3.91
N ALA A 43 -18.30 0.42 -4.61
CA ALA A 43 -18.52 -0.91 -4.06
C ALA A 43 -17.54 -1.21 -2.92
N LEU A 44 -16.26 -0.83 -3.07
CA LEU A 44 -15.27 -0.96 -2.00
C LEU A 44 -15.62 -0.08 -0.78
N ALA A 45 -16.00 1.19 -0.98
CA ALA A 45 -16.42 2.08 0.10
C ALA A 45 -17.65 1.55 0.86
N ALA A 46 -18.64 1.01 0.14
CA ALA A 46 -19.81 0.36 0.73
C ALA A 46 -19.42 -0.89 1.54
N ALA A 47 -18.51 -1.73 1.02
CA ALA A 47 -18.00 -2.91 1.71
C ALA A 47 -17.28 -2.56 3.02
N LEU A 48 -16.48 -1.48 3.03
CA LEU A 48 -15.81 -0.99 4.23
C LEU A 48 -16.84 -0.53 5.29
N ALA A 49 -17.91 0.13 4.87
CA ALA A 49 -18.98 0.62 5.74
C ALA A 49 -19.89 -0.51 6.29
N ASP A 50 -20.05 -1.62 5.57
CA ASP A 50 -20.93 -2.72 5.97
C ASP A 50 -20.27 -3.64 7.01
N SER A 51 -20.74 -3.57 8.26
CA SER A 51 -20.22 -4.37 9.38
C SER A 51 -20.28 -5.89 9.18
N SER A 52 -21.11 -6.39 8.26
CA SER A 52 -21.22 -7.83 7.95
C SER A 52 -20.14 -8.31 6.97
N VAL A 53 -19.52 -7.39 6.22
CA VAL A 53 -18.48 -7.72 5.24
C VAL A 53 -17.12 -7.75 5.91
N THR A 54 -16.41 -8.87 5.78
CA THR A 54 -15.04 -9.06 6.29
C THR A 54 -13.99 -9.13 5.19
N THR A 55 -14.41 -9.38 3.94
CA THR A 55 -13.53 -9.49 2.78
C THR A 55 -14.15 -8.81 1.56
N ALA A 56 -13.41 -7.86 0.96
CA ALA A 56 -13.68 -7.28 -0.35
C ALA A 56 -12.77 -7.93 -1.39
N LEU A 57 -13.36 -8.53 -2.42
CA LEU A 57 -12.66 -9.15 -3.54
C LEU A 57 -12.60 -8.18 -4.72
N LEU A 58 -11.40 -7.89 -5.22
CA LEU A 58 -11.19 -6.97 -6.34
C LEU A 58 -10.94 -7.79 -7.61
N PRO A 59 -11.91 -7.93 -8.53
CA PRO A 59 -11.73 -8.71 -9.76
C PRO A 59 -11.04 -7.93 -10.88
N VAL A 60 -11.01 -6.60 -10.79
CA VAL A 60 -10.54 -5.69 -11.84
C VAL A 60 -9.77 -4.52 -11.25
N ASP A 61 -8.87 -3.93 -12.04
CA ASP A 61 -8.15 -2.72 -11.66
C ASP A 61 -9.13 -1.53 -11.57
N PHE A 62 -9.01 -0.69 -10.56
CA PHE A 62 -9.77 0.57 -10.49
C PHE A 62 -9.06 1.64 -9.65
N VAL A 63 -9.59 2.86 -9.75
CA VAL A 63 -9.16 4.04 -9.02
C VAL A 63 -10.20 4.38 -7.97
N LEU A 64 -9.77 4.52 -6.72
CA LEU A 64 -10.57 5.05 -5.63
C LEU A 64 -10.56 6.59 -5.68
N ARG A 65 -11.72 7.20 -5.48
CA ARG A 65 -11.92 8.65 -5.50
C ARG A 65 -12.64 9.10 -4.23
N ASP A 66 -12.46 10.37 -3.85
CA ASP A 66 -13.23 10.98 -2.76
C ASP A 66 -14.75 10.82 -2.94
N SER A 67 -15.23 10.94 -4.18
CA SER A 67 -16.65 10.80 -4.51
C SER A 67 -17.24 9.42 -4.24
N ASP A 68 -16.40 8.38 -4.13
CA ASP A 68 -16.85 7.01 -3.88
C ASP A 68 -17.39 6.83 -2.46
N PHE A 69 -16.99 7.71 -1.54
CA PHE A 69 -17.47 7.77 -0.15
C PHE A 69 -18.67 8.70 0.05
N SER A 70 -19.19 9.31 -1.03
CA SER A 70 -20.31 10.25 -0.96
C SER A 70 -21.55 9.60 -0.35
N GLY A 71 -22.09 10.21 0.70
CA GLY A 71 -23.28 9.74 1.42
C GLY A 71 -22.99 8.80 2.59
N LEU A 72 -21.72 8.48 2.86
CA LEU A 72 -21.31 7.73 4.05
C LEU A 72 -20.94 8.69 5.19
N ALA A 73 -21.15 8.27 6.44
CA ALA A 73 -20.64 8.98 7.60
C ALA A 73 -19.14 8.72 7.74
N LEU A 74 -18.32 9.78 7.75
CA LEU A 74 -16.86 9.68 7.75
C LEU A 74 -16.23 10.20 9.06
N PRO A 75 -15.10 9.64 9.50
CA PRO A 75 -14.44 8.46 8.91
C PRO A 75 -15.25 7.18 9.13
N LEU A 76 -15.09 6.20 8.23
CA LEU A 76 -15.63 4.85 8.42
C LEU A 76 -14.84 4.17 9.53
N ASP A 77 -15.45 3.99 10.69
CA ASP A 77 -14.84 3.29 11.83
C ASP A 77 -14.92 1.77 11.64
N ILE A 78 -13.81 1.15 11.23
CA ILE A 78 -13.70 -0.30 11.07
C ILE A 78 -13.26 -0.91 12.40
N ARG A 79 -14.21 -1.56 13.08
CA ARG A 79 -14.00 -2.26 14.37
C ARG A 79 -13.89 -3.79 14.25
N ARG A 80 -13.62 -4.27 13.04
CA ARG A 80 -13.56 -5.70 12.69
C ARG A 80 -12.37 -5.95 11.79
N ASN A 81 -11.82 -7.15 11.83
CA ASN A 81 -10.80 -7.54 10.87
C ASN A 81 -11.37 -7.50 9.46
N PHE A 82 -10.66 -6.85 8.54
CA PHE A 82 -11.13 -6.62 7.18
C PHE A 82 -10.01 -6.93 6.19
N THR A 83 -10.35 -7.58 5.09
CA THR A 83 -9.41 -7.94 4.03
C THR A 83 -9.82 -7.32 2.70
N ILE A 84 -8.89 -6.64 2.04
CA ILE A 84 -8.98 -6.22 0.65
C ILE A 84 -8.08 -7.17 -0.16
N MET A 85 -8.68 -7.98 -1.02
CA MET A 85 -7.96 -9.03 -1.75
C MET A 85 -8.18 -8.94 -3.26
N GLY A 86 -7.09 -8.93 -4.04
CA GLY A 86 -7.19 -9.12 -5.49
C GLY A 86 -7.61 -10.55 -5.83
N SER A 87 -8.68 -10.70 -6.62
CA SER A 87 -9.24 -12.01 -7.02
C SER A 87 -8.96 -12.40 -8.47
N ALA A 88 -8.28 -11.53 -9.24
CA ALA A 88 -7.85 -11.87 -10.59
C ALA A 88 -6.67 -12.85 -10.62
N SER A 89 -6.37 -13.40 -11.80
CA SER A 89 -5.22 -14.27 -12.05
C SER A 89 -3.86 -13.58 -11.84
N ARG A 90 -3.85 -12.25 -11.77
CA ARG A 90 -2.70 -11.40 -11.43
C ARG A 90 -3.05 -10.46 -10.29
N PRO A 91 -2.06 -9.84 -9.62
CA PRO A 91 -2.33 -8.73 -8.73
C PRO A 91 -3.14 -7.64 -9.42
N VAL A 92 -4.22 -7.24 -8.76
CA VAL A 92 -5.09 -6.17 -9.23
C VAL A 92 -4.50 -4.84 -8.81
N THR A 93 -4.50 -3.87 -9.71
CA THR A 93 -4.05 -2.51 -9.40
C THR A 93 -5.16 -1.77 -8.66
N LEU A 94 -4.91 -1.45 -7.40
CA LEU A 94 -5.72 -0.52 -6.62
C LEU A 94 -5.00 0.81 -6.55
N ASP A 95 -5.48 1.77 -7.34
CA ASP A 95 -5.02 3.15 -7.28
C ASP A 95 -5.84 3.86 -6.20
N LEU A 96 -5.21 4.19 -5.07
CA LEU A 96 -5.90 4.88 -3.97
C LEU A 96 -6.13 6.37 -4.25
N GLY A 97 -5.65 6.91 -5.37
CA GLY A 97 -5.94 8.28 -5.79
C GLY A 97 -5.51 9.38 -4.80
N PHE A 98 -4.63 9.06 -3.85
CA PHE A 98 -4.33 9.88 -2.68
C PHE A 98 -5.56 10.26 -1.84
N VAL A 99 -6.61 9.42 -1.87
CA VAL A 99 -7.82 9.61 -1.07
C VAL A 99 -7.43 9.59 0.39
N GLY A 100 -7.72 10.68 1.09
CA GLY A 100 -7.28 10.95 2.45
C GLY A 100 -8.37 10.79 3.51
N HIS A 101 -8.02 10.27 4.68
CA HIS A 101 -8.79 10.35 5.93
C HIS A 101 -10.24 9.86 5.82
N LYS A 102 -10.46 8.70 5.17
CA LYS A 102 -11.81 8.13 4.98
C LYS A 102 -12.11 6.99 5.92
N VAL A 103 -11.09 6.29 6.39
CA VAL A 103 -11.24 5.07 7.20
C VAL A 103 -10.45 5.25 8.49
N ARG A 104 -11.02 4.86 9.62
CA ARG A 104 -10.30 4.72 10.88
C ARG A 104 -10.34 3.25 11.29
N LEU A 105 -9.20 2.70 11.67
CA LEU A 105 -9.12 1.36 12.24
C LEU A 105 -9.31 1.48 13.76
N GLY A 106 -10.25 0.71 14.31
CA GLY A 106 -10.38 0.59 15.76
C GLY A 106 -9.19 -0.15 16.36
N GLY A 107 -8.92 0.05 17.64
CA GLY A 107 -7.77 -0.55 18.27
C GLY A 107 -7.76 -2.09 18.24
N GLY A 108 -6.60 -2.67 17.93
CA GLY A 108 -6.42 -4.12 17.80
C GLY A 108 -7.04 -4.72 16.53
N VAL A 109 -7.60 -3.90 15.64
CA VAL A 109 -8.13 -4.35 14.35
C VAL A 109 -7.00 -4.61 13.35
N LEU A 110 -7.13 -5.68 12.58
CA LEU A 110 -6.28 -6.00 11.45
C LEU A 110 -6.96 -5.67 10.11
N LEU A 111 -6.42 -4.70 9.38
CA LEU A 111 -6.69 -4.49 7.96
C LEU A 111 -5.62 -5.22 7.14
N THR A 112 -6.03 -6.20 6.33
CA THR A 112 -5.13 -6.89 5.40
C THR A 112 -5.36 -6.42 3.97
N ILE A 113 -4.31 -6.03 3.27
CA ILE A 113 -4.32 -5.86 1.82
C ILE A 113 -3.50 -7.01 1.23
N SER A 114 -4.10 -7.78 0.32
CA SER A 114 -3.46 -8.95 -0.26
C SER A 114 -3.66 -9.07 -1.77
N ARG A 115 -2.62 -9.51 -2.48
CA ARG A 115 -2.65 -9.72 -3.95
C ARG A 115 -3.06 -8.47 -4.72
N VAL A 116 -2.62 -7.32 -4.24
CA VAL A 116 -2.92 -6.01 -4.83
C VAL A 116 -1.62 -5.29 -5.17
N ALA A 117 -1.60 -4.66 -6.34
CA ALA A 117 -0.64 -3.63 -6.69
C ALA A 117 -1.18 -2.27 -6.23
N LEU A 118 -0.62 -1.75 -5.14
CA LEU A 118 -1.06 -0.53 -4.49
C LEU A 118 -0.27 0.68 -5.02
N ILE A 119 -0.97 1.64 -5.61
CA ILE A 119 -0.38 2.87 -6.14
C ILE A 119 -1.09 4.10 -5.60
N ASN A 120 -0.41 5.24 -5.63
CA ASN A 120 -0.91 6.53 -5.14
C ASN A 120 -1.55 6.45 -3.74
N TYR A 121 -0.95 5.63 -2.86
CA TYR A 121 -1.46 5.39 -1.52
C TYR A 121 -1.00 6.42 -0.50
N ARG A 122 0.04 7.18 -0.83
CA ARG A 122 0.65 8.20 0.02
C ARG A 122 1.10 9.36 -0.85
N SER A 123 0.53 10.54 -0.62
CA SER A 123 0.84 11.79 -1.32
C SER A 123 2.17 12.39 -0.86
N GLY A 124 2.49 12.20 0.42
CA GLY A 124 3.78 12.52 1.01
C GLY A 124 4.87 11.48 0.78
N SER A 125 6.03 11.68 1.40
CA SER A 125 7.13 10.71 1.37
C SER A 125 6.83 9.56 2.32
N ALA A 126 6.54 8.36 1.79
CA ALA A 126 6.39 7.14 2.59
C ALA A 126 7.70 6.73 3.29
N ALA A 127 8.85 7.28 2.86
CA ALA A 127 10.08 7.23 3.63
C ALA A 127 9.92 8.05 4.92
N GLN A 128 9.56 9.33 4.83
CA GLN A 128 9.42 10.21 5.99
C GLN A 128 8.32 9.77 6.96
N ALA A 129 7.15 9.42 6.42
CA ALA A 129 5.95 9.11 7.20
C ALA A 129 5.23 7.92 6.53
N PRO A 130 5.64 6.68 6.85
CA PRO A 130 5.02 5.46 6.35
C PRO A 130 3.52 5.44 6.67
N GLY A 131 2.69 4.99 5.74
CA GLY A 131 1.25 4.92 5.95
C GLY A 131 0.44 4.92 4.66
N LEU A 132 -0.88 4.97 4.83
CA LEU A 132 -1.85 5.13 3.75
C LEU A 132 -2.65 6.40 4.03
N ASP A 133 -2.74 7.31 3.05
CA ASP A 133 -3.57 8.51 3.17
C ASP A 133 -5.03 8.15 3.47
N LEU A 134 -5.49 7.00 2.95
CA LEU A 134 -6.85 6.49 3.18
C LEU A 134 -7.21 6.40 4.67
N LEU A 135 -6.22 6.10 5.51
CA LEU A 135 -6.38 5.90 6.94
C LEU A 135 -6.28 7.24 7.70
N THR A 136 -7.14 7.38 8.69
CA THR A 136 -7.08 8.43 9.72
C THR A 136 -6.33 7.88 10.92
N PRO A 137 -5.60 8.72 11.70
CA PRO A 137 -5.03 8.28 12.95
C PRO A 137 -6.04 7.56 13.86
N GLY A 138 -5.56 6.50 14.52
CA GLY A 138 -6.32 5.81 15.56
C GLY A 138 -6.49 6.67 16.82
N GLU A 139 -7.37 6.24 17.72
CA GLU A 139 -7.61 6.92 18.99
C GLU A 139 -6.44 6.69 19.97
N ALA A 140 -6.14 7.70 20.79
CA ALA A 140 -4.95 7.67 21.67
C ALA A 140 -5.02 6.58 22.76
N ASP A 141 -6.21 6.30 23.28
CA ASP A 141 -6.43 5.35 24.38
C ASP A 141 -6.75 3.92 23.89
N GLU A 142 -6.78 3.70 22.58
CA GLU A 142 -7.04 2.39 22.00
C GLU A 142 -5.73 1.62 21.72
N PRO A 143 -5.76 0.27 21.76
CA PRO A 143 -4.64 -0.54 21.29
C PRO A 143 -4.24 -0.18 19.85
N VAL A 144 -3.00 -0.43 19.47
CA VAL A 144 -2.52 -0.15 18.11
C VAL A 144 -3.23 -1.05 17.09
N ALA A 145 -3.70 -0.48 15.98
CA ALA A 145 -4.26 -1.24 14.86
C ALA A 145 -3.14 -1.75 13.94
N LEU A 146 -3.42 -2.76 13.11
CA LEU A 146 -2.44 -3.34 12.18
C LEU A 146 -2.91 -3.22 10.74
N LEU A 147 -2.05 -2.68 9.89
CA LEU A 147 -2.13 -2.74 8.44
C LEU A 147 -1.13 -3.78 7.92
N ARG A 148 -1.65 -4.93 7.48
CA ARG A 148 -0.84 -5.99 6.89
C ARG A 148 -0.86 -5.92 5.38
N LEU A 149 0.32 -5.79 4.79
CA LEU A 149 0.52 -5.89 3.35
C LEU A 149 1.15 -7.24 3.02
N GLN A 150 0.39 -8.14 2.40
CA GLN A 150 0.83 -9.50 2.10
C GLN A 150 0.70 -9.79 0.62
N ASP A 151 1.71 -10.37 -0.04
CA ASP A 151 1.62 -10.69 -1.47
C ASP A 151 1.23 -9.47 -2.32
N CYS A 152 1.67 -8.29 -1.89
CA CYS A 152 1.37 -7.01 -2.51
C CYS A 152 2.56 -6.46 -3.26
N VAL A 153 2.27 -5.55 -4.20
CA VAL A 153 3.26 -4.72 -4.85
C VAL A 153 2.95 -3.26 -4.50
N MET A 154 3.89 -2.55 -3.88
CA MET A 154 3.69 -1.14 -3.53
C MET A 154 4.50 -0.23 -4.43
N SER A 155 3.91 0.85 -4.92
CA SER A 155 4.64 1.90 -5.63
C SER A 155 5.08 3.05 -4.73
N TYR A 156 6.38 3.21 -4.52
CA TYR A 156 6.89 4.44 -3.90
C TYR A 156 7.24 5.46 -4.98
N ARG A 157 6.76 6.70 -4.81
CA ARG A 157 7.16 7.85 -5.64
C ARG A 157 8.33 8.54 -4.97
N LEU A 158 9.55 8.13 -5.29
CA LEU A 158 10.76 8.69 -4.70
C LEU A 158 11.49 9.58 -5.71
N CYS A 159 12.05 10.68 -5.20
CA CYS A 159 12.70 11.72 -5.99
C CYS A 159 14.16 11.92 -5.55
N PHE A 160 14.86 10.83 -5.22
CA PHE A 160 16.24 10.86 -4.78
C PHE A 160 17.04 9.65 -5.29
N PRO A 161 18.39 9.71 -5.29
CA PRO A 161 19.23 8.62 -5.76
C PRO A 161 18.97 7.28 -5.05
N VAL A 162 19.21 6.18 -5.76
CA VAL A 162 19.04 4.81 -5.26
C VAL A 162 19.82 4.56 -3.96
N ASP A 163 21.05 5.08 -3.85
CA ASP A 163 21.85 4.92 -2.63
C ASP A 163 21.23 5.62 -1.42
N LEU A 164 20.63 6.80 -1.61
CA LEU A 164 19.92 7.48 -0.52
C LEU A 164 18.67 6.70 -0.12
N THR A 165 17.99 6.08 -1.09
CA THR A 165 16.87 5.17 -0.83
C THR A 165 17.30 4.00 0.03
N ARG A 166 18.43 3.39 -0.28
CA ARG A 166 18.95 2.26 0.49
C ARG A 166 19.20 2.64 1.95
N GLN A 167 19.94 3.72 2.17
CA GLN A 167 20.24 4.26 3.50
C GLN A 167 18.97 4.63 4.28
N TYR A 168 17.95 5.13 3.60
CA TYR A 168 16.71 5.54 4.25
C TYR A 168 15.99 4.34 4.88
N PHE A 169 15.73 3.30 4.08
CA PHE A 169 15.02 2.11 4.56
C PHE A 169 15.87 1.28 5.54
N GLU A 170 17.20 1.39 5.52
CA GLU A 170 18.08 0.77 6.54
C GLU A 170 17.88 1.38 7.94
N LYS A 171 17.31 2.59 8.03
CA LYS A 171 17.02 3.25 9.31
C LYS A 171 15.67 2.86 9.91
N PHE A 172 14.82 2.15 9.17
CA PHE A 172 13.55 1.72 9.73
C PHE A 172 13.79 0.70 10.83
N THR A 173 13.35 1.05 12.03
CA THR A 173 13.41 0.20 13.20
C THR A 173 12.10 -0.56 13.30
N ARG A 174 12.19 -1.88 13.49
CA ARG A 174 11.03 -2.73 13.75
C ARG A 174 10.39 -2.33 15.08
N PRO A 175 9.07 -2.10 15.13
CA PRO A 175 8.33 -1.93 16.38
C PRO A 175 8.56 -3.10 17.34
N PRO A 176 8.86 -2.86 18.63
CA PRO A 176 9.07 -3.94 19.60
C PRO A 176 7.83 -4.81 19.83
N GLU A 177 6.64 -4.31 19.49
CA GLU A 177 5.37 -5.03 19.61
C GLU A 177 5.21 -6.14 18.57
N ILE A 178 5.96 -6.09 17.45
CA ILE A 178 5.89 -7.08 16.38
C ILE A 178 7.12 -7.99 16.43
N PRO A 179 7.00 -9.26 16.86
CA PRO A 179 8.12 -10.18 16.88
C PRO A 179 8.64 -10.45 15.47
N GLY A 180 9.91 -10.80 15.35
CA GLY A 180 10.53 -11.17 14.07
C GLY A 180 11.86 -10.45 13.83
N HIS A 181 12.35 -10.57 12.59
CA HIS A 181 13.60 -9.96 12.16
C HIS A 181 13.34 -9.19 10.87
N GLN A 182 13.81 -7.94 10.82
CA GLN A 182 13.63 -7.11 9.65
C GLN A 182 14.45 -7.64 8.45
N ASP A 183 13.78 -8.24 7.45
CA ASP A 183 14.40 -8.76 6.22
C ASP A 183 13.86 -8.02 4.99
N VAL A 184 14.74 -7.22 4.40
CA VAL A 184 14.49 -6.46 3.17
C VAL A 184 15.60 -6.74 2.17
N ARG A 185 15.24 -7.21 0.98
CA ARG A 185 16.19 -7.61 -0.07
C ARG A 185 16.13 -6.65 -1.25
N ARG A 186 17.28 -6.09 -1.63
CA ARG A 186 17.41 -5.10 -2.70
C ARG A 186 18.74 -5.28 -3.46
N PRO A 187 18.74 -5.27 -4.80
CA PRO A 187 17.57 -5.32 -5.67
C PRO A 187 16.88 -6.70 -5.58
N ALA A 188 15.59 -6.77 -5.90
CA ALA A 188 14.85 -8.02 -6.03
C ALA A 188 13.91 -7.97 -7.24
N SER A 189 13.91 -9.00 -8.09
CA SER A 189 13.03 -9.03 -9.27
C SER A 189 11.56 -9.11 -8.89
N LEU A 190 10.69 -8.46 -9.67
CA LEU A 190 9.24 -8.65 -9.52
C LEU A 190 8.84 -10.07 -9.95
N PRO A 191 7.80 -10.64 -9.31
CA PRO A 191 7.27 -11.95 -9.67
C PRO A 191 6.85 -12.11 -11.15
N THR A 192 6.30 -11.07 -11.75
CA THR A 192 5.38 -11.23 -12.88
C THR A 192 6.00 -11.22 -14.27
N ALA A 193 7.23 -10.72 -14.44
CA ALA A 193 7.72 -10.47 -15.79
C ALA A 193 9.13 -11.01 -16.01
N ALA A 194 9.26 -12.04 -16.86
CA ALA A 194 10.54 -12.43 -17.48
C ALA A 194 11.14 -11.27 -18.28
N SER A 195 10.28 -10.39 -18.81
CA SER A 195 10.63 -9.11 -19.42
C SER A 195 9.61 -8.05 -19.02
N CYS A 196 10.04 -6.91 -18.49
CA CYS A 196 9.14 -5.80 -18.19
C CYS A 196 8.62 -5.09 -19.45
N ASN A 197 7.53 -4.34 -19.31
CA ASN A 197 6.85 -3.62 -20.38
C ASN A 197 7.00 -2.10 -20.18
N ASN A 198 7.49 -1.39 -21.20
CA ASN A 198 7.65 0.07 -21.17
C ASN A 198 6.35 0.85 -21.46
N ARG A 199 5.22 0.19 -21.73
CA ARG A 199 3.94 0.86 -21.97
C ARG A 199 3.33 1.30 -20.65
N THR A 200 2.97 2.58 -20.56
CA THR A 200 2.26 3.16 -19.41
C THR A 200 0.90 2.55 -19.14
N GLY A 201 0.24 2.00 -20.17
CA GLY A 201 -1.05 1.30 -20.06
C GLY A 201 -0.95 -0.19 -19.70
N ALA A 202 0.26 -0.76 -19.57
CA ALA A 202 0.40 -2.14 -19.11
C ALA A 202 -0.09 -2.29 -17.65
N PRO A 203 -0.54 -3.48 -17.22
CA PRO A 203 -0.78 -3.76 -15.80
C PRO A 203 0.43 -3.34 -14.95
N PHE A 204 0.19 -2.79 -13.77
CA PHE A 204 1.25 -2.14 -12.99
C PHE A 204 2.44 -3.06 -12.73
N VAL A 205 2.17 -4.32 -12.37
CA VAL A 205 3.19 -5.35 -12.08
C VAL A 205 3.99 -5.78 -13.30
N ASP A 206 3.55 -5.48 -14.51
CA ASP A 206 4.25 -5.82 -15.75
C ASP A 206 5.15 -4.68 -16.23
N ARG A 207 5.12 -3.50 -15.58
CA ARG A 207 5.86 -2.32 -16.02
C ARG A 207 7.35 -2.40 -15.70
N CYS A 208 8.17 -1.67 -16.45
CA CYS A 208 9.58 -1.50 -16.13
C CYS A 208 9.77 -0.52 -14.97
N PHE A 209 10.52 -0.94 -13.96
CA PHE A 209 10.87 -0.13 -12.80
C PHE A 209 12.39 0.05 -12.70
N PRO A 210 12.87 1.26 -12.40
CA PRO A 210 14.30 1.52 -12.26
C PRO A 210 14.92 0.83 -11.04
N LEU A 211 14.12 0.57 -10.01
CA LEU A 211 14.54 -0.13 -8.81
C LEU A 211 13.36 -0.91 -8.24
N THR A 212 13.65 -2.10 -7.72
CA THR A 212 12.68 -2.96 -7.07
C THR A 212 13.29 -3.60 -5.83
N GLY A 213 12.45 -3.88 -4.85
CA GLY A 213 12.84 -4.51 -3.59
C GLY A 213 11.84 -5.57 -3.18
N LEU A 214 12.22 -6.34 -2.17
CA LEU A 214 11.39 -7.36 -1.56
C LEU A 214 11.39 -7.17 -0.04
N TYR A 215 10.22 -6.93 0.55
CA TYR A 215 10.01 -6.98 1.99
C TYR A 215 9.59 -8.40 2.36
N VAL A 216 10.51 -9.20 2.92
CA VAL A 216 10.21 -10.58 3.32
C VAL A 216 9.52 -10.58 4.69
N ASP A 217 10.08 -9.83 5.63
CA ASP A 217 9.50 -9.59 6.95
C ASP A 217 9.80 -8.14 7.34
N ALA A 218 8.78 -7.28 7.21
CA ALA A 218 8.91 -5.86 7.46
C ALA A 218 7.79 -5.31 8.34
N ALA A 219 8.14 -4.63 9.44
CA ALA A 219 7.21 -3.89 10.28
C ALA A 219 7.78 -2.50 10.60
N ILE A 220 6.94 -1.47 10.56
CA ILE A 220 7.31 -0.07 10.77
C ILE A 220 6.12 0.62 11.43
N HIS A 221 6.33 1.59 12.33
CA HIS A 221 5.24 2.44 12.79
C HIS A 221 4.69 3.30 11.65
N GLY A 222 3.37 3.37 11.55
CA GLY A 222 2.71 4.37 10.74
C GLY A 222 2.91 5.76 11.34
N ALA A 223 3.06 6.76 10.47
CA ALA A 223 3.19 8.15 10.88
C ALA A 223 2.55 9.09 9.85
N ASP A 224 2.20 10.30 10.30
CA ASP A 224 1.76 11.41 9.47
C ASP A 224 2.67 12.63 9.58
N VAL A 225 2.74 13.43 8.51
CA VAL A 225 3.47 14.70 8.50
C VAL A 225 2.50 15.82 8.87
N GLN A 226 2.79 16.51 9.97
CA GLN A 226 2.04 17.67 10.42
C GLN A 226 2.34 18.91 9.57
N PRO A 227 1.49 19.97 9.62
CA PRO A 227 1.73 21.19 8.86
C PRO A 227 3.09 21.87 9.13
N ASP A 228 3.67 21.64 10.31
CA ASP A 228 5.00 22.12 10.69
C ASP A 228 6.17 21.23 10.22
N GLY A 229 5.87 20.17 9.47
CA GLY A 229 6.83 19.22 8.92
C GLY A 229 7.27 18.10 9.88
N ARG A 230 6.82 18.12 11.14
CA ARG A 230 7.13 17.04 12.10
C ARG A 230 6.32 15.80 11.79
N THR A 231 6.89 14.63 12.07
CA THR A 231 6.21 13.35 11.98
C THR A 231 5.52 13.02 13.30
N THR A 232 4.28 12.58 13.25
CA THR A 232 3.52 12.10 14.41
C THR A 232 3.05 10.67 14.18
N ASP A 233 3.14 9.83 15.20
CA ASP A 233 2.57 8.48 15.19
C ASP A 233 1.06 8.54 14.87
N ASN A 234 0.60 7.64 14.00
CA ASN A 234 -0.81 7.58 13.58
C ASN A 234 -1.55 6.36 14.15
N ARG A 235 -0.96 5.69 15.15
CA ARG A 235 -1.59 4.63 15.96
C ARG A 235 -1.94 3.36 15.18
N TYR A 236 -1.28 3.11 14.04
CA TYR A 236 -1.26 1.80 13.40
C TYR A 236 0.15 1.41 12.93
N LEU A 237 0.38 0.11 12.74
CA LEU A 237 1.63 -0.48 12.23
C LEU A 237 1.43 -1.03 10.83
#